data_AF-A0A485JLE5-F1
#
_entry.id   AF-A0A485JLE5-F1
#
_cell.length_a   1.000
_cell.length_b   1.000
_cell.length_c   1.000
_cell.angle_alpha   90.00
_cell.angle_beta   90.00
_cell.angle_gamma   90.00
#
_symmetry.space_group_name_H-M   'P 1'
#
loop_
_entity.id
_entity.type
_entity.pdbx_description
1 polymer ?
#
loop_
_entity_poly.entity_id
_entity_poly.type
_entity_poly.pdbx_seq_one_letter_code
_entity_poly.pdbx_strand_id
1 'polypeptide(L)'
;MKTPSQPRAIYYIVAIQIWEYFSFYGMRALLILYLTHQLGFDDNHAISLFSAYASLVYVTPILGGWLADRLLGNRTAVIAGALLMTLGHVVLGIDTNSTFSLYLALAIIICGYGLFKSNISCLLGELYDENDHRRDGGFSLLYAAGNIGSIAAPIACGLAAQWYGWHVGFALAGGGMFIGLLIFLSGHRHFQSTRSMDKKALTSVKFALPVWSWLVVMLCLAPVFFTLLLENDWSGYLLAIVCLIAAQIIARMMIKFPEHRRALWQIVLLMFVGTLFWVLAQQGGSTISLFIDRFVNRQTFNIEVPTALFQSVNAIAVMLAGVVLAWLASPEATATQHCASG
;
A
#
# COMPACT_ATOMS: atom_id res chain seq x y z
N MET A 1 -23.72 21.33 -14.73
CA MET A 1 -24.06 21.24 -13.29
C MET A 1 -22.82 21.60 -12.50
N LYS A 2 -22.88 22.60 -11.60
CA LYS A 2 -21.75 22.91 -10.71
C LYS A 2 -21.64 21.76 -9.71
N THR A 3 -20.72 20.83 -9.92
CA THR A 3 -20.38 19.82 -8.92
C THR A 3 -19.96 20.56 -7.65
N PRO A 4 -20.60 20.30 -6.49
CA PRO A 4 -20.21 20.96 -5.26
C PRO A 4 -18.74 20.64 -4.98
N SER A 5 -17.93 21.68 -4.79
CA SER A 5 -16.48 21.55 -4.59
C SER A 5 -16.19 20.63 -3.41
N GLN A 6 -15.24 19.72 -3.59
CA GLN A 6 -14.80 18.82 -2.53
C GLN A 6 -14.20 19.61 -1.35
N PRO A 7 -14.26 19.07 -0.10
CA PRO A 7 -13.64 19.71 1.05
C PRO A 7 -12.15 19.95 0.82
N ARG A 8 -11.62 21.12 1.21
CA ARG A 8 -10.19 21.44 0.99
C ARG A 8 -9.22 20.42 1.59
N ALA A 9 -9.63 19.73 2.65
CA ALA A 9 -8.86 18.66 3.28
C ALA A 9 -8.56 17.48 2.33
N ILE A 10 -9.43 17.21 1.34
CA ILE A 10 -9.21 16.09 0.40
C ILE A 10 -7.93 16.26 -0.41
N TYR A 11 -7.57 17.49 -0.78
CA TYR A 11 -6.39 17.73 -1.63
C TYR A 11 -5.11 17.29 -0.93
N TYR A 12 -5.05 17.43 0.39
CA TYR A 12 -3.91 16.97 1.19
C TYR A 12 -3.89 15.44 1.33
N ILE A 13 -5.05 14.80 1.49
CA ILE A 13 -5.18 13.33 1.51
C ILE A 13 -4.77 12.75 0.14
N VAL A 14 -5.26 13.34 -0.94
CA VAL A 14 -4.95 12.94 -2.32
C VAL A 14 -3.47 13.12 -2.61
N ALA A 15 -2.88 14.26 -2.23
CA ALA A 15 -1.46 14.50 -2.44
C ALA A 15 -0.60 13.46 -1.72
N ILE A 16 -0.84 13.20 -0.43
CA ILE A 16 -0.07 12.18 0.29
C ILE A 16 -0.34 10.78 -0.27
N GLN A 17 -1.53 10.51 -0.80
CA GLN A 17 -1.83 9.23 -1.45
C GLN A 17 -1.02 9.02 -2.75
N ILE A 18 -0.90 10.06 -3.60
CA ILE A 18 -0.08 10.00 -4.82
C ILE A 18 1.36 9.65 -4.44
N TRP A 19 1.91 10.36 -3.45
CA TRP A 19 3.29 10.19 -3.03
C TRP A 19 3.56 8.87 -2.31
N GLU A 20 2.59 8.35 -1.55
CA GLU A 20 2.69 7.03 -0.94
C GLU A 20 2.67 5.93 -2.00
N TYR A 21 1.74 5.98 -2.95
CA TYR A 21 1.74 5.03 -4.08
C TYR A 21 3.02 5.16 -4.89
N PHE A 22 3.52 6.39 -5.08
CA PHE A 22 4.78 6.60 -5.77
C PHE A 22 5.94 5.88 -5.04
N SER A 23 6.06 6.08 -3.73
CA SER A 23 7.08 5.43 -2.92
C SER A 23 6.96 3.90 -2.95
N PHE A 24 5.75 3.38 -2.71
CA PHE A 24 5.50 1.94 -2.62
C PHE A 24 5.74 1.22 -3.95
N TYR A 25 5.17 1.70 -5.05
CA TYR A 25 5.33 1.06 -6.36
C TYR A 25 6.73 1.27 -6.94
N GLY A 26 7.38 2.39 -6.63
CA GLY A 26 8.77 2.64 -7.03
C GLY A 26 9.73 1.67 -6.37
N MET A 27 9.63 1.53 -5.05
CA MET A 27 10.42 0.56 -4.29
C MET A 27 10.11 -0.88 -4.76
N ARG A 28 8.82 -1.24 -4.87
CA ARG A 28 8.38 -2.57 -5.34
C ARG A 28 8.94 -2.93 -6.73
N ALA A 29 8.99 -1.98 -7.66
CA ALA A 29 9.48 -2.22 -9.02
C ALA A 29 11.00 -2.46 -9.07
N LEU A 30 11.76 -1.85 -8.14
CA LEU A 30 13.20 -2.02 -8.04
C LEU A 30 13.60 -3.22 -7.17
N LEU A 31 12.80 -3.55 -6.15
CA LEU A 31 13.18 -4.48 -5.09
C LEU A 31 13.67 -5.82 -5.62
N ILE A 32 12.88 -6.53 -6.43
CA ILE A 32 13.25 -7.86 -6.92
C ILE A 32 14.54 -7.83 -7.76
N LEU A 33 14.72 -6.78 -8.57
CA LEU A 33 15.91 -6.61 -9.41
C LEU A 33 17.13 -6.29 -8.55
N TYR A 34 16.97 -5.44 -7.54
CA TYR A 34 18.01 -5.12 -6.57
C TYR A 34 18.47 -6.37 -5.79
N LEU A 35 17.54 -7.21 -5.34
CA LEU A 35 17.88 -8.46 -4.62
C LEU A 35 18.76 -9.38 -5.47
N THR A 36 18.42 -9.56 -6.76
CA THR A 36 19.15 -10.47 -7.64
C THR A 36 20.44 -9.86 -8.19
N HIS A 37 20.44 -8.58 -8.56
CA HIS A 37 21.59 -7.94 -9.23
C HIS A 37 22.61 -7.34 -8.27
N GLN A 38 22.16 -6.69 -7.18
CA GLN A 38 23.06 -6.01 -6.25
C GLN A 38 23.49 -6.91 -5.09
N LEU A 39 22.53 -7.62 -4.48
CA LEU A 39 22.81 -8.51 -3.34
C LEU A 39 23.13 -9.95 -3.74
N GLY A 40 22.95 -10.29 -5.02
CA GLY A 40 23.30 -11.61 -5.56
C GLY A 40 22.46 -12.76 -5.00
N PHE A 41 21.24 -12.48 -4.54
CA PHE A 41 20.33 -13.52 -4.05
C PHE A 41 19.88 -14.43 -5.20
N ASP A 42 19.70 -15.72 -4.90
CA ASP A 42 19.04 -16.61 -5.84
C ASP A 42 17.56 -16.22 -6.02
N ASP A 43 16.97 -16.68 -7.13
CA ASP A 43 15.60 -16.33 -7.49
C ASP A 43 14.58 -16.77 -6.45
N ASN A 44 14.77 -17.95 -5.85
CA ASN A 44 13.82 -18.50 -4.88
C ASN A 44 13.80 -17.63 -3.63
N HIS A 45 14.98 -17.24 -3.13
CA HIS A 45 15.14 -16.36 -1.98
C HIS A 45 14.59 -14.97 -2.27
N ALA A 46 14.94 -14.39 -3.43
CA ALA A 46 14.46 -13.07 -3.83
C ALA A 46 12.93 -13.02 -3.98
N ILE A 47 12.33 -14.04 -4.61
CA ILE A 47 10.86 -14.17 -4.77
C ILE A 47 10.18 -14.41 -3.42
N SER A 48 10.76 -15.26 -2.56
CA SER A 48 10.27 -15.52 -1.21
C SER A 48 10.22 -14.24 -0.39
N LEU A 49 11.33 -13.50 -0.35
CA LEU A 49 11.44 -12.23 0.38
C LEU A 49 10.47 -11.16 -0.16
N PHE A 50 10.38 -11.02 -1.48
CA PHE A 50 9.43 -10.10 -2.11
C PHE A 50 7.98 -10.44 -1.74
N SER A 51 7.62 -11.74 -1.78
CA SER A 51 6.28 -12.22 -1.47
C SER A 51 5.95 -12.08 0.01
N ALA A 52 6.93 -12.33 0.88
CA ALA A 52 6.84 -12.10 2.32
C ALA A 52 6.58 -10.63 2.63
N TYR A 53 7.40 -9.74 2.06
CA TYR A 53 7.22 -8.29 2.19
C TYR A 53 5.82 -7.86 1.73
N ALA A 54 5.42 -8.24 0.52
CA ALA A 54 4.12 -7.87 -0.03
C ALA A 54 2.97 -8.36 0.87
N SER A 55 3.03 -9.59 1.35
CA SER A 55 2.00 -10.17 2.22
C SER A 55 1.91 -9.46 3.56
N LEU A 56 3.04 -9.17 4.21
CA LEU A 56 3.08 -8.47 5.49
C LEU A 56 2.52 -7.05 5.37
N VAL A 57 2.85 -6.34 4.30
CA VAL A 57 2.29 -5.01 3.97
C VAL A 57 0.76 -5.03 3.83
N TYR A 58 0.16 -6.14 3.38
CA TYR A 58 -1.31 -6.28 3.33
C TYR A 58 -1.95 -6.71 4.65
N VAL A 59 -1.20 -7.35 5.56
CA VAL A 59 -1.71 -7.84 6.85
C VAL A 59 -1.58 -6.79 7.96
N THR A 60 -0.46 -6.05 8.03
CA THR A 60 -0.22 -5.06 9.09
C THR A 60 -1.26 -3.93 9.18
N PRO A 61 -1.96 -3.51 8.10
CA PRO A 61 -3.02 -2.51 8.18
C PRO A 61 -4.17 -2.86 9.13
N ILE A 62 -4.41 -4.15 9.38
CA ILE A 62 -5.41 -4.62 10.34
C ILE A 62 -5.05 -4.14 11.76
N LEU A 63 -3.78 -4.29 12.13
CA LEU A 63 -3.26 -3.84 13.44
C LEU A 63 -3.23 -2.33 13.53
N GLY A 64 -2.81 -1.65 12.45
CA GLY A 64 -2.75 -0.19 12.43
C GLY A 64 -4.11 0.49 12.48
N GLY A 65 -5.15 -0.10 11.88
CA GLY A 65 -6.54 0.37 11.97
C GLY A 65 -7.08 0.24 13.39
N TRP A 66 -6.93 -0.94 13.99
CA TRP A 66 -7.32 -1.18 15.38
C TRP A 66 -6.64 -0.21 16.36
N LEU A 67 -5.36 0.09 16.13
CA LEU A 67 -4.60 1.01 16.97
C LEU A 67 -5.07 2.46 16.81
N ALA A 68 -5.39 2.89 15.60
CA ALA A 68 -5.94 4.22 15.35
C ALA A 68 -7.33 4.40 15.95
N ASP A 69 -8.19 3.39 15.82
CA ASP A 69 -9.57 3.40 16.33
C ASP A 69 -9.64 3.50 17.86
N ARG A 70 -8.62 3.00 18.57
CA ARG A 70 -8.59 2.97 20.03
C ARG A 70 -7.74 4.04 20.68
N LEU A 71 -6.60 4.41 20.09
CA LEU A 71 -5.58 5.19 20.77
C LEU A 71 -5.16 6.44 19.99
N LEU A 72 -4.65 6.25 18.76
CA LEU A 72 -3.92 7.30 18.05
C LEU A 72 -4.81 8.31 17.32
N GLY A 73 -6.00 7.87 16.86
CA GLY A 73 -6.76 8.57 15.84
C GLY A 73 -6.14 8.41 14.44
N ASN A 74 -6.99 8.41 13.41
CA ASN A 74 -6.60 8.12 12.03
C ASN A 74 -5.49 9.06 11.53
N ARG A 75 -5.61 10.34 11.84
CA ARG A 75 -4.65 11.37 11.45
C ARG A 75 -3.24 11.13 11.99
N THR A 76 -3.12 10.84 13.29
CA THR A 76 -1.81 10.61 13.93
C THR A 76 -1.18 9.34 13.39
N ALA A 77 -1.99 8.30 13.16
CA ALA A 77 -1.52 7.05 12.58
C ALA A 77 -0.99 7.24 11.14
N VAL A 78 -1.68 8.05 10.31
CA VAL A 78 -1.20 8.43 8.97
C VAL A 78 0.15 9.14 9.04
N ILE A 79 0.32 10.11 9.94
CA ILE A 79 1.59 10.85 10.09
C ILE A 79 2.72 9.92 10.56
N ALA A 80 2.46 9.11 11.58
CA ALA A 80 3.43 8.15 12.10
C ALA A 80 3.82 7.11 11.05
N GLY A 81 2.84 6.59 10.30
CA GLY A 81 3.06 5.64 9.22
C GLY A 81 3.91 6.24 8.10
N ALA A 82 3.60 7.46 7.68
CA ALA A 82 4.35 8.19 6.67
C ALA A 82 5.80 8.49 7.08
N LEU A 83 6.01 8.84 8.35
CA LEU A 83 7.35 9.07 8.90
C LEU A 83 8.16 7.77 8.90
N LEU A 84 7.58 6.67 9.37
CA LEU A 84 8.24 5.35 9.36
C LEU A 84 8.59 4.92 7.94
N MET A 85 7.66 5.01 6.98
CA MET A 85 7.94 4.68 5.58
C MET A 85 9.10 5.52 5.04
N THR A 86 9.12 6.82 5.33
CA THR A 86 10.24 7.70 4.93
C THR A 86 11.57 7.23 5.53
N LEU A 87 11.61 6.94 6.84
CA LEU A 87 12.80 6.44 7.53
C LEU A 87 13.28 5.12 6.94
N GLY A 88 12.38 4.18 6.65
CA GLY A 88 12.73 2.90 6.03
C GLY A 88 13.35 3.07 4.64
N HIS A 89 12.84 3.98 3.82
CA HIS A 89 13.47 4.28 2.51
C HIS A 89 14.82 4.98 2.65
N VAL A 90 15.01 5.81 3.67
CA VAL A 90 16.31 6.43 3.96
C VAL A 90 17.33 5.36 4.37
N VAL A 91 16.96 4.42 5.24
CA VAL A 91 17.83 3.28 5.61
C VAL A 91 18.20 2.47 4.35
N LEU A 92 17.21 2.16 3.50
CA LEU A 92 17.45 1.43 2.24
C LEU A 92 18.36 2.19 1.28
N GLY A 93 18.25 3.52 1.22
CA GLY A 93 19.03 4.36 0.31
C GLY A 93 20.45 4.64 0.76
N ILE A 94 20.75 4.61 2.07
CA ILE A 94 22.09 4.88 2.61
C ILE A 94 23.03 3.68 2.41
N ASP A 95 22.55 2.48 2.68
CA ASP A 95 23.37 1.27 2.64
C ASP A 95 22.68 0.19 1.80
N THR A 96 22.93 0.24 0.50
CA THR A 96 22.41 -0.69 -0.52
C THR A 96 23.26 -1.94 -0.68
N ASN A 97 24.29 -2.14 0.13
CA ASN A 97 25.15 -3.34 0.04
C ASN A 97 24.94 -4.27 1.24
N SER A 98 24.36 -3.77 2.33
CA SER A 98 24.08 -4.55 3.52
C SER A 98 22.70 -5.21 3.46
N THR A 99 22.71 -6.55 3.51
CA THR A 99 21.49 -7.36 3.69
C THR A 99 20.75 -7.02 4.98
N PHE A 100 21.47 -6.68 6.05
CA PHE A 100 20.84 -6.27 7.31
C PHE A 100 20.10 -4.94 7.16
N SER A 101 20.71 -3.96 6.45
CA SER A 101 20.07 -2.67 6.15
C SER A 101 18.78 -2.86 5.35
N LEU A 102 18.80 -3.76 4.36
CA LEU A 102 17.61 -4.14 3.59
C LEU A 102 16.50 -4.69 4.50
N TYR A 103 16.78 -5.70 5.33
CA TYR A 103 15.74 -6.30 6.18
C TYR A 103 15.17 -5.30 7.18
N LEU A 104 16.04 -4.46 7.78
CA LEU A 104 15.63 -3.39 8.67
C LEU A 104 14.76 -2.36 7.95
N ALA A 105 15.14 -1.94 6.74
CA ALA A 105 14.36 -1.02 5.93
C ALA A 105 12.97 -1.57 5.59
N LEU A 106 12.90 -2.82 5.10
CA LEU A 106 11.62 -3.48 4.78
C LEU A 106 10.74 -3.60 6.03
N ALA A 107 11.30 -3.96 7.17
CA ALA A 107 10.59 -4.05 8.44
C ALA A 107 10.00 -2.70 8.90
N ILE A 108 10.77 -1.62 8.79
CA ILE A 108 10.31 -0.27 9.10
C ILE A 108 9.18 0.15 8.14
N ILE A 109 9.33 -0.14 6.84
CA ILE A 109 8.31 0.15 5.82
C ILE A 109 7.02 -0.65 6.10
N ILE A 110 7.11 -1.93 6.45
CA ILE A 110 5.96 -2.78 6.81
C ILE A 110 5.18 -2.18 7.99
N CYS A 111 5.88 -1.70 9.02
CA CYS A 111 5.26 -1.04 10.17
C CYS A 111 4.59 0.28 9.77
N GLY A 112 5.29 1.09 8.96
CA GLY A 112 4.78 2.38 8.49
C GLY A 112 3.54 2.24 7.61
N TYR A 113 3.58 1.30 6.68
CA TYR A 113 2.46 1.01 5.79
C TYR A 113 1.24 0.50 6.56
N GLY A 114 1.46 -0.33 7.59
CA GLY A 114 0.40 -0.81 8.48
C GLY A 114 -0.35 0.33 9.18
N LEU A 115 0.36 1.37 9.64
CA LEU A 115 -0.28 2.54 10.23
C LEU A 115 -0.89 3.50 9.20
N PHE A 116 -0.42 3.48 7.95
CA PHE A 116 -0.88 4.41 6.94
C PHE A 116 -2.14 3.93 6.20
N LYS A 117 -2.14 2.69 5.68
CA LYS A 117 -3.03 2.29 4.58
C LYS A 117 -4.51 2.20 4.95
N SER A 118 -4.82 1.61 6.11
CA SER A 118 -6.20 1.56 6.61
C SER A 118 -6.66 2.96 7.04
N ASN A 119 -5.79 3.69 7.72
CA ASN A 119 -6.14 4.95 8.38
C ASN A 119 -6.31 6.14 7.42
N ILE A 120 -5.63 6.17 6.27
CA ILE A 120 -5.84 7.23 5.26
C ILE A 120 -7.25 7.16 4.66
N SER A 121 -7.77 5.95 4.48
CA SER A 121 -9.13 5.71 3.95
C SER A 121 -10.19 6.05 5.00
N CYS A 122 -9.96 5.67 6.26
CA CYS A 122 -10.83 6.07 7.37
C CYS A 122 -10.83 7.60 7.57
N LEU A 123 -9.65 8.24 7.49
CA LEU A 123 -9.53 9.70 7.59
C LEU A 123 -10.31 10.41 6.48
N LEU A 124 -10.29 9.89 5.25
CA LEU A 124 -11.12 10.42 4.17
C LEU A 124 -12.61 10.27 4.49
N GLY A 125 -13.01 9.12 5.03
CA GLY A 125 -14.38 8.86 5.47
C GLY A 125 -14.87 9.86 6.52
N GLU A 126 -14.00 10.26 7.47
CA GLU A 126 -14.32 11.26 8.51
C GLU A 126 -14.53 12.68 7.97
N LEU A 127 -14.14 12.98 6.73
CA LEU A 127 -14.36 14.31 6.13
C LEU A 127 -15.79 14.51 5.61
N TYR A 128 -16.58 13.45 5.53
CA TYR A 128 -17.94 13.47 4.98
C TYR A 128 -18.94 12.98 6.02
N ASP A 129 -20.11 13.59 6.03
CA ASP A 129 -21.27 13.04 6.74
C ASP A 129 -21.74 11.74 6.07
N GLU A 130 -22.43 10.88 6.81
CA GLU A 130 -22.85 9.55 6.32
C GLU A 130 -23.70 9.61 5.04
N ASN A 131 -24.49 10.68 4.87
CA ASN A 131 -25.40 10.90 3.74
C ASN A 131 -24.86 11.89 2.69
N ASP A 132 -23.59 12.28 2.75
CA ASP A 132 -23.02 13.21 1.76
C ASP A 132 -22.70 12.50 0.44
N HIS A 133 -23.46 12.82 -0.62
CA HIS A 133 -23.26 12.31 -1.98
C HIS A 133 -21.85 12.57 -2.56
N ARG A 134 -21.08 13.52 -2.01
CA ARG A 134 -19.70 13.80 -2.45
C ARG A 134 -18.69 12.76 -1.98
N ARG A 135 -19.05 11.94 -0.98
CA ARG A 135 -18.20 10.91 -0.39
C ARG A 135 -17.69 9.93 -1.43
N ASP A 136 -18.57 9.41 -2.28
CA ASP A 136 -18.22 8.44 -3.33
C ASP A 136 -17.22 9.03 -4.32
N GLY A 137 -17.47 10.28 -4.76
CA GLY A 137 -16.54 11.01 -5.61
C GLY A 137 -15.18 11.28 -4.94
N GLY A 138 -15.17 11.45 -3.61
CA GLY A 138 -13.95 11.57 -2.81
C GLY A 138 -13.11 10.28 -2.83
N PHE A 139 -13.74 9.12 -2.66
CA PHE A 139 -13.08 7.81 -2.76
C PHE A 139 -12.61 7.52 -4.20
N SER A 140 -13.39 7.90 -5.22
CA SER A 140 -12.95 7.80 -6.62
C SER A 140 -11.70 8.65 -6.89
N LEU A 141 -11.62 9.87 -6.34
CA LEU A 141 -10.44 10.72 -6.46
C LEU A 141 -9.22 10.10 -5.77
N LEU A 142 -9.40 9.51 -4.59
CA LEU A 142 -8.34 8.79 -3.87
C LEU A 142 -7.81 7.59 -4.67
N TYR A 143 -8.71 6.85 -5.32
CA TYR A 143 -8.35 5.73 -6.19
C TYR A 143 -7.56 6.20 -7.43
N ALA A 144 -8.03 7.26 -8.09
CA ALA A 144 -7.33 7.85 -9.24
C ALA A 144 -5.93 8.36 -8.84
N ALA A 145 -5.82 9.01 -7.68
CA ALA A 145 -4.57 9.48 -7.11
C ALA A 145 -3.53 8.37 -6.93
N GLY A 146 -3.95 7.22 -6.39
CA GLY A 146 -3.07 6.06 -6.23
C GLY A 146 -2.56 5.53 -7.57
N ASN A 147 -3.43 5.44 -8.59
CA ASN A 147 -3.02 5.00 -9.93
C ASN A 147 -2.00 5.96 -10.56
N ILE A 148 -2.17 7.28 -10.42
CA ILE A 148 -1.19 8.27 -10.91
C ILE A 148 0.19 8.03 -10.29
N GLY A 149 0.25 7.83 -8.97
CA GLY A 149 1.50 7.50 -8.27
C GLY A 149 2.12 6.19 -8.77
N SER A 150 1.29 5.15 -8.97
CA SER A 150 1.72 3.83 -9.46
C SER A 150 2.24 3.85 -10.90
N ILE A 151 1.75 4.77 -11.74
CA ILE A 151 2.26 4.96 -13.12
C ILE A 151 3.62 5.68 -13.09
N ALA A 152 3.71 6.78 -12.34
CA ALA A 152 4.90 7.62 -12.36
C ALA A 152 6.12 6.96 -11.70
N ALA A 153 5.90 6.14 -10.67
CA ALA A 153 6.99 5.64 -9.85
C ALA A 153 7.92 4.62 -10.50
N PRO A 154 7.44 3.54 -11.16
CA PRO A 154 8.36 2.60 -11.79
C PRO A 154 9.14 3.24 -12.94
N ILE A 155 8.56 4.25 -13.62
CA ILE A 155 9.24 5.06 -14.62
C ILE A 155 10.36 5.88 -13.97
N ALA A 156 10.03 6.70 -12.99
CA ALA A 156 10.99 7.63 -12.39
C ALA A 156 12.08 6.90 -11.59
N CYS A 157 11.71 5.98 -10.71
CA CYS A 157 12.65 5.21 -9.91
C CYS A 157 13.45 4.22 -10.76
N GLY A 158 12.84 3.62 -11.79
CA GLY A 158 13.52 2.74 -12.76
C GLY A 158 14.61 3.46 -13.55
N LEU A 159 14.29 4.62 -14.11
CA LEU A 159 15.27 5.44 -14.85
C LEU A 159 16.38 5.97 -13.92
N ALA A 160 16.02 6.42 -12.72
CA ALA A 160 16.99 6.88 -11.72
C ALA A 160 17.95 5.76 -11.31
N ALA A 161 17.45 4.54 -11.11
CA ALA A 161 18.26 3.38 -10.78
C ALA A 161 19.22 2.99 -11.92
N GLN A 162 18.76 3.05 -13.17
CA GLN A 162 19.59 2.72 -14.34
C GLN A 162 20.71 3.75 -14.58
N TRP A 163 20.42 5.04 -14.43
CA TRP A 163 21.38 6.11 -14.75
C TRP A 163 22.32 6.46 -13.60
N TYR A 164 21.83 6.42 -12.36
CA TYR A 164 22.58 6.89 -11.19
C TYR A 164 22.80 5.80 -10.13
N GLY A 165 22.21 4.62 -10.30
CA GLY A 165 22.36 3.48 -9.39
C GLY A 165 21.19 3.30 -8.42
N TRP A 166 21.14 2.12 -7.80
CA TRP A 166 20.04 1.67 -6.93
C TRP A 166 19.71 2.62 -5.79
N HIS A 167 20.74 3.20 -5.16
CA HIS A 167 20.59 4.14 -4.04
C HIS A 167 19.76 5.36 -4.43
N VAL A 168 19.96 5.92 -5.63
CA VAL A 168 19.17 7.06 -6.13
C VAL A 168 17.73 6.63 -6.43
N GLY A 169 17.52 5.44 -6.99
CA GLY A 169 16.18 4.89 -7.21
C GLY A 169 15.37 4.75 -5.92
N PHE A 170 15.96 4.19 -4.86
CA PHE A 170 15.31 4.06 -3.56
C PHE A 170 15.18 5.41 -2.83
N ALA A 171 16.19 6.28 -2.92
CA ALA A 171 16.13 7.63 -2.36
C ALA A 171 15.03 8.47 -3.02
N LEU A 172 14.79 8.30 -4.33
CA LEU A 172 13.70 8.97 -5.04
C LEU A 172 12.33 8.52 -4.52
N ALA A 173 12.15 7.23 -4.29
CA ALA A 173 10.94 6.69 -3.66
C ALA A 173 10.73 7.28 -2.26
N GLY A 174 11.77 7.27 -1.41
CA GLY A 174 11.72 7.85 -0.07
C GLY A 174 11.48 9.37 -0.05
N GLY A 175 12.11 10.09 -0.97
CA GLY A 175 11.92 11.53 -1.16
C GLY A 175 10.47 11.84 -1.55
N GLY A 176 9.86 11.01 -2.40
CA GLY A 176 8.44 11.10 -2.71
C GLY A 176 7.57 11.01 -1.45
N MET A 177 7.76 9.98 -0.64
CA MET A 177 7.02 9.83 0.62
C MET A 177 7.21 11.03 1.57
N PHE A 178 8.44 11.54 1.68
CA PHE A 178 8.76 12.69 2.51
C PHE A 178 8.05 13.97 2.03
N ILE A 179 8.02 14.22 0.72
CA ILE A 179 7.28 15.33 0.12
C ILE A 179 5.78 15.18 0.42
N GLY A 180 5.22 13.97 0.27
CA GLY A 180 3.83 13.68 0.63
C GLY A 180 3.52 13.98 2.09
N LEU A 181 4.42 13.60 3.01
CA LEU A 181 4.32 13.91 4.42
C LEU A 181 4.34 15.42 4.69
N LEU A 182 5.26 16.17 4.09
CA LEU A 182 5.34 17.62 4.24
C LEU A 182 4.07 18.33 3.76
N ILE A 183 3.54 17.91 2.60
CA ILE A 183 2.27 18.45 2.08
C ILE A 183 1.14 18.16 3.07
N PHE A 184 1.03 16.92 3.57
CA PHE A 184 -0.01 16.57 4.53
C PHE A 184 0.08 17.36 5.85
N LEU A 185 1.31 17.57 6.36
CA LEU A 185 1.55 18.37 7.56
C LEU A 185 1.20 19.85 7.34
N SER A 186 1.44 20.41 6.15
CA SER A 186 1.03 21.79 5.82
C SER A 186 -0.49 21.97 5.86
N GLY A 187 -1.23 20.90 5.58
CA GLY A 187 -2.69 20.86 5.64
C GLY A 187 -3.29 20.84 7.05
N HIS A 188 -2.48 20.94 8.12
CA HIS A 188 -2.90 20.64 9.49
C HIS A 188 -4.20 21.34 9.93
N ARG A 189 -4.40 22.58 9.48
CA ARG A 189 -5.57 23.40 9.85
C ARG A 189 -6.90 22.88 9.31
N HIS A 190 -6.88 22.09 8.23
CA HIS A 190 -8.09 21.57 7.57
C HIS A 190 -8.62 20.28 8.20
N PHE A 191 -7.88 19.68 9.14
CA PHE A 191 -8.21 18.42 9.81
C PHE A 191 -8.62 18.62 11.28
N GLN A 192 -9.11 19.81 11.66
CA GLN A 192 -9.48 20.10 13.05
C GLN A 192 -10.78 19.41 13.49
N SER A 193 -11.65 19.04 12.55
CA SER A 193 -12.90 18.32 12.82
C SER A 193 -12.75 16.80 12.94
N THR A 194 -11.61 16.24 12.50
CA THR A 194 -11.39 14.77 12.52
C THR A 194 -11.10 14.27 13.93
N ARG A 195 -11.32 12.97 14.16
CA ARG A 195 -11.18 12.36 15.48
C ARG A 195 -9.78 12.58 16.04
N SER A 196 -9.69 13.32 17.14
CA SER A 196 -8.43 13.57 17.83
C SER A 196 -7.97 12.34 18.61
N MET A 197 -6.66 12.23 18.77
CA MET A 197 -6.00 11.24 19.62
C MET A 197 -6.61 11.20 21.04
N ASP A 198 -6.90 10.00 21.56
CA ASP A 198 -7.47 9.84 22.90
C ASP A 198 -6.37 10.02 23.97
N LYS A 199 -6.17 11.29 24.35
CA LYS A 199 -5.17 11.68 25.35
C LYS A 199 -5.38 10.98 26.69
N LYS A 200 -6.62 10.70 27.09
CA LYS A 200 -6.91 10.04 28.38
C LYS A 200 -6.49 8.57 28.35
N ALA A 201 -6.76 7.88 27.24
CA ALA A 201 -6.33 6.48 27.07
C ALA A 201 -4.80 6.34 27.00
N LEU A 202 -4.11 7.27 26.33
CA LEU A 202 -2.65 7.26 26.18
C LEU A 202 -1.87 7.55 27.46
N THR A 203 -2.39 8.44 28.31
CA THR A 203 -1.79 8.76 29.61
C THR A 203 -2.21 7.78 30.72
N SER A 204 -3.17 6.88 30.45
CA SER A 204 -3.52 5.84 31.40
C SER A 204 -2.31 4.91 31.63
N VAL A 205 -2.04 4.62 32.91
CA VAL A 205 -0.97 3.70 33.29
C VAL A 205 -1.54 2.29 33.30
N LYS A 206 -0.99 1.42 32.45
CA LYS A 206 -1.29 -0.01 32.46
C LYS A 206 0.02 -0.75 32.61
N PHE A 207 0.08 -1.65 33.61
CA PHE A 207 1.25 -2.50 33.84
C PHE A 207 2.55 -1.68 33.99
N ALA A 208 2.57 -0.81 35.01
CA ALA A 208 3.71 0.03 35.43
C ALA A 208 4.18 1.16 34.51
N LEU A 209 3.75 1.23 33.24
CA LEU A 209 4.09 2.33 32.32
C LEU A 209 2.83 2.96 31.68
N PRO A 210 2.89 4.25 31.27
CA PRO A 210 1.82 4.85 30.49
C PRO A 210 1.73 4.16 29.12
N VAL A 211 0.51 4.07 28.58
CA VAL A 211 0.26 3.41 27.28
C VAL A 211 1.10 4.00 26.14
N TRP A 212 1.43 5.31 26.18
CA TRP A 212 2.35 5.89 25.18
C TRP A 212 3.74 5.22 25.21
N SER A 213 4.27 4.89 26.39
CA SER A 213 5.60 4.29 26.50
C SER A 213 5.62 2.89 25.90
N TRP A 214 4.54 2.14 26.09
CA TRP A 214 4.34 0.85 25.41
C TRP A 214 4.24 0.98 23.90
N LEU A 215 3.63 2.06 23.39
CA LEU A 215 3.61 2.32 21.95
C LEU A 215 4.98 2.64 21.38
N VAL A 216 5.81 3.41 22.10
CA VAL A 216 7.21 3.66 21.71
C VAL A 216 8.04 2.39 21.75
N VAL A 217 7.86 1.56 22.78
CA VAL A 217 8.52 0.25 22.87
C VAL A 217 8.08 -0.66 21.72
N MET A 218 6.79 -0.72 21.41
CA MET A 218 6.30 -1.47 20.24
C MET A 218 6.84 -0.90 18.92
N LEU A 219 6.94 0.42 18.80
CA LEU A 219 7.49 1.08 17.61
C LEU A 219 8.95 0.72 17.37
N CYS A 220 9.73 0.52 18.44
CA CYS A 220 11.13 0.09 18.35
C CYS A 220 11.27 -1.43 18.19
N LEU A 221 10.44 -2.22 18.86
CA LEU A 221 10.51 -3.69 18.83
C LEU A 221 9.91 -4.29 17.55
N ALA A 222 8.87 -3.68 16.97
CA ALA A 222 8.22 -4.23 15.79
C ALA A 222 9.15 -4.30 14.57
N PRO A 223 9.96 -3.27 14.25
CA PRO A 223 10.98 -3.39 13.21
C PRO A 223 12.00 -4.50 13.49
N VAL A 224 12.45 -4.65 14.74
CA VAL A 224 13.38 -5.73 15.11
C VAL A 224 12.74 -7.10 14.90
N PHE A 225 11.49 -7.28 15.33
CA PHE A 225 10.74 -8.52 15.12
C PHE A 225 10.58 -8.85 13.64
N PHE A 226 10.16 -7.89 12.81
CA PHE A 226 10.03 -8.12 11.37
C PHE A 226 11.38 -8.33 10.68
N THR A 227 12.45 -7.69 11.15
CA THR A 227 13.82 -7.93 10.63
C THR A 227 14.21 -9.39 10.86
N LEU A 228 14.07 -9.90 12.10
CA LEU A 228 14.36 -11.30 12.43
C LEU A 228 13.45 -12.28 11.67
N LEU A 229 12.18 -11.91 11.48
CA LEU A 229 11.21 -12.71 10.74
C LEU A 229 11.59 -12.86 9.26
N LEU A 230 12.11 -11.80 8.64
CA LEU A 230 12.55 -11.79 7.25
C LEU A 230 13.91 -12.47 7.09
N GLU A 231 14.84 -12.24 8.02
CA GLU A 231 16.18 -12.83 7.98
C GLU A 231 16.15 -14.36 8.10
N ASN A 232 15.22 -14.90 8.90
CA ASN A 232 15.12 -16.34 9.16
C ASN A 232 14.04 -17.05 8.32
N ASP A 233 13.48 -16.38 7.30
CA ASP A 233 12.41 -16.88 6.43
C ASP A 233 11.15 -17.40 7.17
N TRP A 234 10.90 -16.89 8.37
CA TRP A 234 9.77 -17.30 9.21
C TRP A 234 8.44 -16.64 8.84
N SER A 235 8.46 -15.70 7.89
CA SER A 235 7.29 -14.97 7.42
C SER A 235 6.17 -15.91 6.93
N GLY A 236 6.52 -17.01 6.26
CA GLY A 236 5.55 -18.02 5.79
C GLY A 236 4.77 -18.67 6.94
N TYR A 237 5.43 -19.01 8.05
CA TYR A 237 4.76 -19.58 9.23
C TYR A 237 3.81 -18.59 9.88
N LEU A 238 4.24 -17.32 10.02
CA LEU A 238 3.38 -16.27 10.57
C LEU A 238 2.13 -16.06 9.71
N LEU A 239 2.30 -16.00 8.38
CA LEU A 239 1.19 -15.83 7.44
C LEU A 239 0.24 -17.04 7.47
N ALA A 240 0.77 -18.26 7.59
CA ALA A 240 -0.04 -19.46 7.77
C ALA A 240 -0.89 -19.38 9.05
N ILE A 241 -0.32 -18.92 10.17
CA ILE A 241 -1.06 -18.70 11.41
C ILE A 241 -2.17 -17.67 11.21
N VAL A 242 -1.90 -16.55 10.54
CA VAL A 242 -2.91 -15.51 10.24
C VAL A 242 -4.05 -16.08 9.39
N CYS A 243 -3.74 -16.86 8.36
CA CYS A 243 -4.73 -17.55 7.53
C CYS A 243 -5.58 -18.55 8.33
N LEU A 244 -4.96 -19.32 9.22
CA LEU A 244 -5.67 -20.25 10.10
C LEU A 244 -6.63 -19.52 11.05
N ILE A 245 -6.21 -18.39 11.63
CA ILE A 245 -7.07 -17.55 12.47
C ILE A 245 -8.25 -17.00 11.66
N ALA A 246 -8.02 -16.49 10.45
CA ALA A 246 -9.08 -16.00 9.58
C ALA A 246 -10.09 -17.11 9.21
N ALA A 247 -9.59 -18.30 8.84
CA ALA A 247 -10.43 -19.47 8.56
C ALA A 247 -11.24 -19.89 9.79
N GLN A 248 -10.63 -19.88 10.99
CA GLN A 248 -11.31 -20.20 12.23
C GLN A 248 -12.42 -19.20 12.55
N ILE A 249 -12.19 -17.89 12.33
CA ILE A 249 -13.21 -16.85 12.53
C ILE A 249 -14.40 -17.09 11.59
N ILE A 250 -14.16 -17.36 10.31
CA ILE A 250 -15.22 -17.66 9.33
C ILE A 250 -15.98 -18.92 9.74
N ALA A 251 -15.28 -20.01 10.08
CA ALA A 251 -15.91 -21.26 10.50
C ALA A 251 -16.79 -21.07 11.76
N ARG A 252 -16.30 -20.31 12.75
CA ARG A 252 -17.09 -19.97 13.96
C ARG A 252 -18.34 -19.16 13.61
N MET A 253 -18.24 -18.18 12.70
CA MET A 253 -19.40 -17.40 12.25
C MET A 253 -20.42 -18.28 11.53
N MET A 254 -19.98 -19.22 10.67
CA MET A 254 -20.86 -20.15 9.97
C MET A 254 -21.60 -21.10 10.93
N ILE A 255 -20.96 -21.53 12.01
CA ILE A 255 -21.60 -22.36 13.04
C ILE A 255 -22.62 -21.54 13.85
N LYS A 256 -22.22 -20.34 14.29
CA LYS A 256 -23.01 -19.50 15.21
C LYS A 256 -24.24 -18.86 14.56
N PHE A 257 -24.17 -18.51 13.27
CA PHE A 257 -25.24 -17.81 12.56
C PHE A 257 -25.75 -18.64 11.37
N PRO A 258 -26.58 -19.68 11.62
CA PRO A 258 -27.08 -20.55 10.56
C PRO A 258 -27.92 -19.81 9.51
N GLU A 259 -28.68 -18.80 9.92
CA GLU A 259 -29.53 -17.95 9.06
C GLU A 259 -28.74 -17.27 7.92
N HIS A 260 -27.47 -16.91 8.17
CA HIS A 260 -26.64 -16.20 7.20
C HIS A 260 -25.64 -17.10 6.45
N ARG A 261 -25.72 -18.44 6.60
CA ARG A 261 -24.76 -19.37 6.00
C ARG A 261 -24.64 -19.23 4.48
N ARG A 262 -25.75 -18.99 3.78
CA ARG A 262 -25.73 -18.82 2.32
C ARG A 262 -24.91 -17.61 1.88
N ALA A 263 -25.08 -16.47 2.57
CA ALA A 263 -24.30 -15.26 2.33
C ALA A 263 -22.82 -15.46 2.70
N LEU A 264 -22.53 -16.16 3.80
CA LEU A 264 -21.15 -16.49 4.19
C LEU A 264 -20.44 -17.36 3.16
N TRP A 265 -21.13 -18.36 2.57
CA TRP A 265 -20.57 -19.16 1.48
C TRP A 265 -20.28 -18.34 0.23
N GLN A 266 -21.13 -17.35 -0.10
CA GLN A 266 -20.86 -16.42 -1.21
C GLN A 266 -19.60 -15.58 -0.93
N ILE A 267 -19.43 -15.10 0.30
CA ILE A 267 -18.22 -14.38 0.70
C ILE A 267 -16.99 -15.29 0.60
N VAL A 268 -17.06 -16.53 1.07
CA VAL A 268 -15.95 -17.50 0.98
C VAL A 268 -15.58 -17.77 -0.49
N LEU A 269 -16.58 -17.94 -1.36
CA LEU A 269 -16.36 -18.11 -2.80
C LEU A 269 -15.70 -16.87 -3.42
N LEU A 270 -16.20 -15.67 -3.11
CA LEU A 270 -15.62 -14.41 -3.59
C LEU A 270 -14.19 -14.20 -3.07
N MET A 271 -13.91 -14.57 -1.82
CA MET A 271 -12.56 -14.55 -1.25
C MET A 271 -11.63 -15.50 -1.99
N PHE A 272 -12.08 -16.72 -2.31
CA PHE A 272 -11.28 -17.69 -3.05
C PHE A 272 -10.97 -17.19 -4.47
N VAL A 273 -11.98 -16.73 -5.21
CA VAL A 273 -11.78 -16.16 -6.56
C VAL A 273 -10.89 -14.92 -6.52
N GLY A 274 -11.10 -14.03 -5.54
CA GLY A 274 -10.26 -12.86 -5.34
C GLY A 274 -8.80 -13.22 -4.99
N THR A 275 -8.60 -14.29 -4.22
CA THR A 275 -7.25 -14.79 -3.89
C THR A 275 -6.55 -15.29 -5.15
N LEU A 276 -7.24 -16.04 -6.00
CA LEU A 276 -6.70 -16.51 -7.28
C LEU A 276 -6.29 -15.33 -8.18
N PHE A 277 -7.13 -14.30 -8.26
CA PHE A 277 -6.81 -13.08 -8.97
C PHE A 277 -5.55 -12.41 -8.43
N TRP A 278 -5.44 -12.24 -7.10
CA TRP A 278 -4.28 -11.61 -6.48
C TRP A 278 -3.00 -12.45 -6.62
N VAL A 279 -3.08 -13.77 -6.57
CA VAL A 279 -1.92 -14.66 -6.83
C VAL A 279 -1.34 -14.42 -8.22
N LEU A 280 -2.20 -14.29 -9.23
CA LEU A 280 -1.79 -14.01 -10.61
C LEU A 280 -1.28 -12.57 -10.75
N ALA A 281 -2.00 -11.59 -10.21
CA ALA A 281 -1.63 -10.18 -10.27
C ALA A 281 -0.27 -9.92 -9.58
N GLN A 282 0.01 -10.61 -8.48
CA GLN A 282 1.23 -10.41 -7.72
C GLN A 282 2.48 -10.95 -8.44
N GLN A 283 2.34 -11.91 -9.35
CA GLN A 283 3.45 -12.39 -10.20
C GLN A 283 4.08 -11.27 -11.02
N GLY A 284 3.29 -10.23 -11.34
CA GLY A 284 3.77 -9.04 -12.05
C GLY A 284 5.02 -8.45 -11.42
N GLY A 285 5.04 -8.34 -10.09
CA GLY A 285 6.16 -7.75 -9.34
C GLY A 285 7.32 -8.70 -9.01
N SER A 286 7.19 -9.99 -9.29
CA SER A 286 8.19 -11.01 -8.93
C SER A 286 8.70 -11.76 -10.17
N THR A 287 8.17 -12.94 -10.45
CA THR A 287 8.59 -13.84 -11.55
C THR A 287 8.48 -13.19 -12.92
N ILE A 288 7.41 -12.44 -13.20
CA ILE A 288 7.26 -11.76 -14.50
C ILE A 288 8.32 -10.68 -14.65
N SER A 289 8.67 -9.98 -13.57
CA SER A 289 9.74 -8.97 -13.60
C SER A 289 11.09 -9.61 -13.95
N LEU A 290 11.45 -10.74 -13.32
CA LEU A 290 12.68 -11.47 -13.64
C LEU A 290 12.66 -12.07 -15.05
N PHE A 291 11.50 -12.51 -15.53
CA PHE A 291 11.33 -13.00 -16.90
C PHE A 291 11.59 -11.90 -17.93
N ILE A 292 11.02 -10.71 -17.72
CA ILE A 292 11.25 -9.54 -18.60
C ILE A 292 12.73 -9.15 -18.57
N ASP A 293 13.36 -9.20 -17.40
CA ASP A 293 14.77 -8.82 -17.26
C ASP A 293 15.72 -9.70 -18.08
N ARG A 294 15.48 -11.02 -18.06
CA ARG A 294 16.40 -12.03 -18.63
C ARG A 294 16.06 -12.49 -20.04
N PHE A 295 14.78 -12.55 -20.39
CA PHE A 295 14.32 -13.21 -21.63
C PHE A 295 13.66 -12.26 -22.63
N VAL A 296 13.33 -11.03 -22.24
CA VAL A 296 12.70 -10.05 -23.14
C VAL A 296 13.77 -9.11 -23.67
N ASN A 297 13.77 -8.89 -25.00
CA ASN A 297 14.61 -7.87 -25.58
C ASN A 297 14.07 -6.48 -25.20
N ARG A 298 14.86 -5.74 -24.41
CA ARG A 298 14.51 -4.41 -23.89
C ARG A 298 15.08 -3.26 -24.73
N GLN A 299 15.72 -3.54 -25.87
CA GLN A 299 16.24 -2.51 -26.76
C GLN A 299 15.16 -1.97 -27.69
N THR A 300 14.79 -0.70 -27.52
CA THR A 300 13.86 0.01 -28.40
C THR A 300 14.50 1.31 -28.86
N PHE A 301 14.59 1.54 -30.18
CA PHE A 301 15.19 2.77 -30.76
C PHE A 301 16.54 3.18 -30.14
N ASN A 302 17.47 2.22 -29.97
CA ASN A 302 18.80 2.42 -29.38
C ASN A 302 18.83 2.78 -27.87
N ILE A 303 17.69 2.70 -27.18
CA ILE A 303 17.59 2.91 -25.73
C ILE A 303 17.21 1.59 -25.07
N GLU A 304 17.93 1.21 -24.02
CA GLU A 304 17.57 0.07 -23.19
C GLU A 304 16.51 0.51 -22.17
N VAL A 305 15.29 -0.02 -22.32
CA VAL A 305 14.17 0.28 -21.42
C VAL A 305 14.36 -0.49 -20.10
N PRO A 306 14.33 0.19 -18.93
CA PRO A 306 14.41 -0.49 -17.65
C PRO A 306 13.27 -1.50 -17.46
N THR A 307 13.59 -2.68 -16.90
CA THR A 307 12.59 -3.70 -16.56
C THR A 307 11.50 -3.15 -15.63
N ALA A 308 11.87 -2.26 -14.70
CA ALA A 308 10.93 -1.61 -13.78
C ALA A 308 9.80 -0.84 -14.51
N LEU A 309 10.04 -0.28 -15.70
CA LEU A 309 9.03 0.50 -16.43
C LEU A 309 7.78 -0.33 -16.76
N PHE A 310 7.95 -1.64 -17.01
CA PHE A 310 6.85 -2.54 -17.36
C PHE A 310 5.81 -2.67 -16.23
N GLN A 311 6.17 -2.41 -14.98
CA GLN A 311 5.22 -2.39 -13.87
C GLN A 311 4.16 -1.29 -14.05
N SER A 312 4.52 -0.17 -14.69
CA SER A 312 3.61 0.96 -14.94
C SER A 312 2.50 0.59 -15.92
N VAL A 313 2.73 -0.40 -16.79
CA VAL A 313 1.75 -0.83 -17.80
C VAL A 313 0.46 -1.30 -17.14
N ASN A 314 0.55 -1.97 -15.98
CA ASN A 314 -0.63 -2.40 -15.23
C ASN A 314 -1.51 -1.20 -14.85
N ALA A 315 -0.93 -0.20 -14.19
CA ALA A 315 -1.68 0.98 -13.74
C ALA A 315 -2.22 1.82 -14.91
N ILE A 316 -1.47 1.93 -16.02
CA ILE A 316 -1.96 2.57 -17.26
C ILE A 316 -3.17 1.80 -17.80
N ALA A 317 -3.09 0.47 -17.91
CA ALA A 317 -4.18 -0.36 -18.41
C ALA A 317 -5.42 -0.26 -17.52
N VAL A 318 -5.26 -0.27 -16.19
CA VAL A 318 -6.36 -0.08 -15.24
C VAL A 318 -7.03 1.27 -15.43
N MET A 319 -6.25 2.34 -15.57
CA MET A 319 -6.80 3.69 -15.72
C MET A 319 -7.52 3.86 -17.07
N LEU A 320 -6.94 3.36 -18.17
CA LEU A 320 -7.57 3.39 -19.49
C LEU A 320 -8.85 2.53 -19.54
N ALA A 321 -8.78 1.29 -19.05
CA ALA A 321 -9.94 0.41 -18.98
C ALA A 321 -11.04 0.99 -18.10
N GLY A 322 -10.68 1.64 -16.99
CA GLY A 322 -11.62 2.35 -16.11
C GLY A 322 -12.37 3.46 -16.84
N VAL A 323 -11.68 4.27 -17.65
CA VAL A 323 -12.31 5.32 -18.48
C VAL A 323 -13.24 4.71 -19.52
N VAL A 324 -12.80 3.67 -20.23
CA VAL A 324 -13.61 2.98 -21.24
C VAL A 324 -14.86 2.36 -20.62
N LEU A 325 -14.74 1.68 -19.48
CA LEU A 325 -15.87 1.09 -18.76
C LEU A 325 -16.83 2.15 -18.24
N ALA A 326 -16.32 3.27 -17.71
CA ALA A 326 -17.17 4.38 -17.27
C ALA A 326 -17.94 5.00 -18.44
N TRP A 327 -17.32 5.10 -19.62
CA TRP A 327 -17.99 5.55 -20.84
C TRP A 327 -19.05 4.56 -21.31
N LEU A 328 -18.75 3.26 -21.35
CA LEU A 328 -19.71 2.21 -21.74
C LEU A 328 -20.89 2.09 -20.78
N ALA A 329 -20.66 2.30 -19.47
CA ALA A 329 -21.70 2.30 -18.45
C ALA A 329 -22.51 3.60 -18.41
N SER A 330 -22.10 4.64 -19.13
CA SER A 330 -22.83 5.90 -19.15
C SER A 330 -24.20 5.74 -19.83
N PRO A 331 -25.25 6.42 -19.34
CA PRO A 331 -26.61 6.35 -19.91
C PRO A 331 -26.67 6.72 -21.40
N GLU A 332 -25.72 7.53 -21.88
CA GLU A 332 -25.63 7.94 -23.29
C GLU A 332 -25.22 6.78 -24.21
N ALA A 333 -24.35 5.86 -23.76
CA ALA A 333 -23.92 4.69 -24.53
C ALA A 333 -25.03 3.62 -24.63
N THR A 334 -25.83 3.45 -23.58
CA THR A 334 -26.99 2.55 -23.57
C THR A 334 -28.15 3.07 -24.42
N ALA A 335 -28.35 4.38 -24.50
CA ALA A 335 -29.32 4.99 -25.42
C ALA A 335 -28.94 4.80 -26.90
N THR A 336 -27.66 4.91 -27.26
CA THR A 336 -27.20 4.65 -28.64
C THR A 336 -27.36 3.20 -29.07
N GLN A 337 -27.27 2.23 -28.15
CA GLN A 337 -27.50 0.82 -28.48
C GLN A 337 -28.97 0.49 -28.76
N HIS A 338 -29.92 1.19 -28.11
CA HIS A 338 -31.35 1.00 -28.40
C HIS A 338 -31.80 1.66 -29.72
N CYS A 339 -31.17 2.77 -30.15
CA CYS A 339 -31.46 3.36 -31.46
C CYS A 339 -30.82 2.61 -32.64
N ALA A 340 -29.74 1.86 -32.42
CA ALA A 340 -29.09 1.08 -33.49
C ALA A 340 -29.75 -0.29 -33.75
N SER A 341 -30.67 -0.72 -32.88
CA SER A 341 -31.43 -1.98 -32.99
C SER A 341 -32.90 -1.79 -33.36
N GLY A 342 -33.30 -0.60 -33.82
CA GLY A 342 -34.67 -0.23 -34.19
C GLY A 342 -34.87 -0.11 -35.70
#